data_AF-A0A1R1CFF6-F1
#
_entry.id   AF-A0A1R1CFF6-F1
#
_cell.length_a   1.000
_cell.length_b   1.000
_cell.length_c   1.000
_cell.angle_alpha   90.00
_cell.angle_beta   90.00
_cell.angle_gamma   90.00
#
_symmetry.space_group_name_H-M   'P 1'
#
loop_
_entity.id
_entity.type
_entity.pdbx_description
1 polymer ?
#
loop_
_entity_poly.entity_id
_entity_poly.type
_entity_poly.pdbx_seq_one_letter_code
_entity_poly.pdbx_strand_id
1 'polypeptide(L)'
;MSVLYLSSTIHSAGDEIAVSIFTFLFRIAIMCVPLGVISVFLYERFRKVKSKQKTLGAALATQLLELAHAKGGTLTIPEVSMNTDLSLEESEQVLDSLVKRNFVNLRVSKSGAVLYDFPRIA
;
A
#
# COMPACT_ATOMS: atom_id res chain seq x y z
N MET A 1 39.33 19.33 -58.25
CA MET A 1 39.81 18.32 -57.28
C MET A 1 39.38 18.58 -55.83
N SER A 2 39.06 19.81 -55.42
CA SER A 2 38.76 20.16 -54.01
C SER A 2 37.36 19.76 -53.49
N VAL A 3 36.36 19.63 -54.36
CA VAL A 3 34.97 19.28 -53.97
C VAL A 3 34.77 17.80 -53.62
N LEU A 4 35.59 16.91 -54.18
CA LEU A 4 35.50 15.46 -53.90
C LEU A 4 36.01 15.10 -52.48
N TYR A 5 36.97 15.86 -51.96
CA TYR A 5 37.48 15.69 -50.59
C TYR A 5 36.51 16.19 -49.53
N LEU A 6 35.75 17.25 -49.82
CA LEU A 6 34.76 17.80 -48.90
C LEU A 6 33.58 16.84 -48.72
N SER A 7 33.16 16.16 -49.81
CA SER A 7 32.05 15.21 -49.75
C SER A 7 32.41 13.92 -49.01
N SER A 8 33.65 13.43 -49.12
CA SER A 8 34.08 12.21 -48.43
C SER A 8 34.32 12.42 -46.93
N THR A 9 34.79 13.61 -46.52
CA THR A 9 34.93 13.96 -45.09
C THR A 9 33.59 14.15 -44.41
N ILE A 10 32.59 14.72 -45.08
CA ILE A 10 31.22 14.86 -44.53
C ILE A 10 30.54 13.49 -44.38
N HIS A 11 30.74 12.57 -45.33
CA HIS A 11 30.19 11.22 -45.24
C HIS A 11 30.82 10.42 -44.07
N SER A 12 32.15 10.46 -43.94
CA SER A 12 32.87 9.78 -42.86
C SER A 12 32.53 10.35 -41.46
N ALA A 13 32.34 11.66 -41.34
CA ALA A 13 31.98 12.29 -40.06
C ALA A 13 30.54 11.97 -39.62
N GLY A 14 29.62 11.75 -40.58
CA GLY A 14 28.24 11.36 -40.28
C GLY A 14 28.14 9.97 -39.64
N ASP A 15 28.97 9.03 -40.10
CA ASP A 15 28.95 7.65 -39.62
C ASP A 15 29.50 7.52 -38.19
N GLU A 16 30.55 8.28 -37.83
CA GLU A 16 31.09 8.27 -36.46
C GLU A 16 30.11 8.86 -35.43
N ILE A 17 29.37 9.91 -35.81
CA ILE A 17 28.34 10.51 -34.97
C ILE A 17 27.17 9.55 -34.79
N ALA A 18 26.74 8.88 -35.86
CA ALA A 18 25.65 7.92 -35.82
C ALA A 18 25.97 6.73 -34.90
N VAL A 19 27.19 6.19 -34.97
CA VAL A 19 27.66 5.10 -34.10
C VAL A 19 27.73 5.55 -32.63
N SER A 20 28.21 6.77 -32.37
CA SER A 20 28.23 7.34 -31.02
C SER A 20 26.82 7.45 -30.43
N ILE A 21 25.88 8.05 -31.17
CA ILE A 21 24.48 8.18 -30.71
C ILE A 21 23.86 6.80 -30.44
N PHE A 22 24.07 5.84 -31.34
CA PHE A 22 23.52 4.50 -31.18
C PHE A 22 24.07 3.80 -29.93
N THR A 23 25.38 3.90 -29.66
CA THR A 23 26.00 3.31 -28.46
C THR A 23 25.53 3.98 -27.17
N PHE A 24 25.29 5.30 -27.17
CA PHE A 24 24.70 6.01 -26.03
C PHE A 24 23.26 5.55 -25.74
N LEU A 25 22.41 5.42 -26.78
CA LEU A 25 21.04 4.94 -26.62
C LEU A 25 20.99 3.50 -26.08
N PHE A 26 21.87 2.63 -26.57
CA PHE A 26 21.96 1.25 -26.11
C PHE A 26 22.37 1.15 -24.63
N ARG A 27 23.30 2.02 -24.19
CA ARG A 27 23.70 2.12 -22.78
C ARG A 27 22.57 2.60 -21.88
N ILE A 28 21.80 3.59 -22.30
CA ILE A 28 20.64 4.10 -21.55
C ILE A 28 19.56 3.01 -21.46
N ALA A 29 19.28 2.32 -22.56
CA ALA A 29 18.30 1.23 -22.59
C ALA A 29 18.67 0.13 -21.60
N ILE A 30 19.92 -0.35 -21.59
CA ILE A 30 20.38 -1.38 -20.64
C ILE A 30 20.25 -0.92 -19.19
N MET A 31 20.48 0.36 -18.90
CA MET A 31 20.41 0.91 -17.54
C MET A 31 18.96 1.03 -17.03
N CYS A 32 17.98 1.21 -17.91
CA CYS A 32 16.56 1.28 -17.55
C CYS A 32 15.89 -0.09 -17.33
N VAL A 33 16.35 -1.16 -17.99
CA VAL A 33 15.79 -2.52 -17.82
C VAL A 33 15.79 -3.00 -16.35
N PRO A 34 16.89 -2.92 -15.57
CA PRO A 34 16.88 -3.42 -14.19
C PRO A 34 15.94 -2.62 -13.28
N LEU A 35 15.78 -1.30 -13.52
CA LEU A 35 14.85 -0.47 -12.75
C LEU A 35 13.39 -0.88 -12.98
N GLY A 36 13.03 -1.20 -14.23
CA GLY A 36 11.72 -1.74 -14.57
C GLY A 36 11.46 -3.09 -13.88
N VAL A 37 12.39 -4.03 -14.00
CA VAL A 37 12.25 -5.37 -13.42
C VAL A 37 12.19 -5.34 -11.90
N ILE A 38 13.02 -4.54 -11.24
CA ILE A 38 13.01 -4.36 -9.77
C ILE A 38 11.67 -3.76 -9.31
N SER A 39 11.13 -2.79 -10.04
CA SER A 39 9.83 -2.18 -9.69
C SER A 39 8.69 -3.19 -9.73
N VAL A 40 8.63 -4.03 -10.77
CA VAL A 40 7.63 -5.09 -10.92
C VAL A 40 7.81 -6.17 -9.84
N PHE A 41 9.06 -6.60 -9.60
CA PHE A 41 9.38 -7.63 -8.60
C PHE A 41 8.99 -7.20 -7.18
N LEU A 42 9.29 -5.96 -6.79
CA LEU A 42 8.88 -5.40 -5.50
C LEU A 42 7.35 -5.26 -5.42
N TYR A 43 6.70 -4.85 -6.52
CA TYR A 43 5.25 -4.70 -6.56
C TYR A 43 4.53 -6.03 -6.28
N GLU A 44 5.01 -7.14 -6.85
CA GLU A 44 4.47 -8.46 -6.58
C GLU A 44 4.68 -8.91 -5.14
N ARG A 45 5.85 -8.60 -4.55
CA ARG A 45 6.15 -8.93 -3.16
C ARG A 45 5.25 -8.18 -2.18
N PHE A 46 4.98 -6.89 -2.41
CA PHE A 46 4.08 -6.10 -1.59
C PHE A 46 2.60 -6.47 -1.79
N ARG A 47 2.22 -6.92 -3.00
CA ARG A 47 0.82 -7.29 -3.31
C ARG A 47 0.34 -8.49 -2.50
N LYS A 48 1.22 -9.43 -2.14
CA LYS A 48 0.86 -10.61 -1.32
C LYS A 48 0.50 -10.27 0.13
N VAL A 49 0.99 -9.15 0.67
CA VAL A 49 0.68 -8.72 2.06
C VAL A 49 -0.75 -8.18 2.16
N LYS A 50 -1.26 -7.51 1.12
CA LYS A 50 -2.61 -6.91 1.14
C LYS A 50 -3.75 -7.88 0.82
N SER A 51 -3.52 -9.03 0.15
CA SER A 51 -4.63 -9.91 -0.23
C SER A 51 -5.14 -10.77 0.93
N LYS A 52 -4.26 -11.25 1.83
CA LYS A 52 -4.68 -11.94 3.06
C LYS A 52 -5.48 -11.04 4.01
N GLN A 53 -5.24 -9.74 3.96
CA GLN A 53 -5.92 -8.78 4.82
C GLN A 53 -7.39 -8.56 4.46
N LYS A 54 -7.79 -8.83 3.20
CA LYS A 54 -9.19 -8.61 2.76
C LYS A 54 -10.15 -9.69 3.26
N THR A 55 -9.71 -10.94 3.34
CA THR A 55 -10.55 -12.04 3.86
C THR A 55 -10.54 -12.06 5.39
N LEU A 56 -9.39 -11.81 6.01
CA LEU A 56 -9.29 -11.63 7.46
C LEU A 56 -10.09 -10.42 7.95
N GLY A 57 -10.02 -9.30 7.23
CA GLY A 57 -10.76 -8.09 7.61
C GLY A 57 -12.28 -8.27 7.58
N ALA A 58 -12.81 -9.08 6.65
CA ALA A 58 -14.24 -9.36 6.60
C ALA A 58 -14.68 -10.24 7.79
N ALA A 59 -13.94 -11.32 8.09
CA ALA A 59 -14.24 -12.20 9.21
C ALA A 59 -14.14 -11.46 10.56
N LEU A 60 -13.08 -10.67 10.75
CA LEU A 60 -12.90 -9.83 11.94
C LEU A 60 -14.00 -8.79 12.07
N ALA A 61 -14.42 -8.14 10.97
CA ALA A 61 -15.50 -7.17 11.00
C ALA A 61 -16.83 -7.82 11.43
N THR A 62 -17.14 -9.02 10.93
CA THR A 62 -18.33 -9.77 11.35
C THR A 62 -18.26 -10.13 12.84
N GLN A 63 -17.13 -10.66 13.31
CA GLN A 63 -16.94 -10.98 14.73
C GLN A 63 -17.08 -9.74 15.63
N LEU A 64 -16.53 -8.60 15.22
CA LEU A 64 -16.65 -7.35 15.98
C LEU A 64 -18.10 -6.89 16.08
N LEU A 65 -18.87 -7.04 14.99
CA LEU A 65 -20.26 -6.64 14.93
C LEU A 65 -21.15 -7.57 15.77
N GLU A 66 -20.90 -8.88 15.72
CA GLU A 66 -21.55 -9.87 16.57
C GLU A 66 -21.24 -9.62 18.05
N LEU A 67 -19.99 -9.31 18.37
CA LEU A 67 -19.57 -8.98 19.73
C LEU A 67 -20.25 -7.69 20.21
N ALA A 68 -20.30 -6.65 19.37
CA ALA A 68 -21.01 -5.41 19.70
C ALA A 68 -22.51 -5.68 19.94
N HIS A 69 -23.14 -6.51 19.12
CA HIS A 69 -24.53 -6.91 19.30
C HIS A 69 -24.75 -7.68 20.62
N ALA A 70 -23.87 -8.63 20.95
CA ALA A 70 -23.95 -9.41 22.19
C ALA A 70 -23.78 -8.54 23.46
N LYS A 71 -23.05 -7.43 23.35
CA LYS A 71 -22.75 -6.51 24.46
C LYS A 71 -23.66 -5.28 24.52
N GLY A 72 -24.72 -5.24 23.72
CA GLY A 72 -25.69 -4.13 23.72
C GLY A 72 -25.16 -2.86 23.05
N GLY A 73 -24.37 -3.01 21.99
CA GLY A 73 -23.89 -1.92 21.15
C GLY A 73 -22.64 -1.20 21.67
N THR A 74 -22.06 -1.62 22.79
CA THR A 74 -20.85 -0.98 23.35
C THR A 74 -19.72 -1.99 23.52
N LEU A 75 -18.49 -1.61 23.16
CA LEU A 75 -17.30 -2.43 23.30
C LEU A 75 -16.15 -1.67 23.97
N THR A 76 -15.30 -2.41 24.67
CA THR A 76 -14.02 -1.90 25.18
C THR A 76 -12.85 -2.59 24.46
N ILE A 77 -11.68 -1.95 24.46
CA ILE A 77 -10.44 -2.52 23.91
C ILE A 77 -10.15 -3.92 24.50
N PRO A 78 -10.15 -4.13 25.83
CA PRO A 78 -9.93 -5.46 26.39
C PRO A 78 -11.00 -6.48 25.99
N GLU A 79 -12.27 -6.08 25.85
CA GLU A 79 -13.30 -7.01 25.38
C GLU A 79 -13.07 -7.45 23.93
N VAL A 80 -12.63 -6.55 23.06
CA VAL A 80 -12.26 -6.93 21.68
C VAL A 80 -11.08 -7.87 21.68
N SER A 81 -10.01 -7.56 22.42
CA SER A 81 -8.81 -8.40 22.48
C SER A 81 -9.07 -9.77 23.12
N MET A 82 -10.00 -9.88 24.06
CA MET A 82 -10.35 -11.17 24.68
C MET A 82 -11.25 -12.05 23.80
N ASN A 83 -12.01 -11.47 22.87
CA ASN A 83 -12.98 -12.19 22.03
C ASN A 83 -12.53 -12.31 20.57
N THR A 84 -11.35 -11.79 20.23
CA THR A 84 -10.75 -11.89 18.89
C THR A 84 -9.27 -12.26 19.03
N ASP A 85 -8.64 -12.67 17.92
CA ASP A 85 -7.21 -13.01 17.91
C ASP A 85 -6.28 -11.76 17.92
N LEU A 86 -6.81 -10.57 18.27
CA LEU A 86 -6.09 -9.31 18.21
C LEU A 86 -5.40 -8.98 19.54
N SER A 87 -4.19 -8.42 19.48
CA SER A 87 -3.56 -7.82 20.65
C SER A 87 -4.36 -6.60 21.17
N LEU A 88 -4.04 -6.12 22.37
CA LEU A 88 -4.60 -4.88 22.91
C LEU A 88 -4.34 -3.70 21.97
N GLU A 89 -3.12 -3.56 21.48
CA GLU A 89 -2.72 -2.50 20.55
C GLU A 89 -3.40 -2.63 19.18
N GLU A 90 -3.54 -3.85 18.66
CA GLU A 90 -4.25 -4.09 17.41
C GLU A 90 -5.74 -3.78 17.54
N SER A 91 -6.34 -4.15 18.67
CA SER A 91 -7.74 -3.87 19.00
C SER A 91 -8.00 -2.36 19.09
N GLU A 92 -7.11 -1.62 19.75
CA GLU A 92 -7.14 -0.17 19.83
C GLU A 92 -7.08 0.45 18.43
N GLN A 93 -6.11 0.03 17.60
CA GLN A 93 -5.98 0.54 16.24
C GLN A 93 -7.21 0.26 15.38
N VAL A 94 -7.82 -0.92 15.50
CA VAL A 94 -9.03 -1.28 14.76
C VAL A 94 -10.19 -0.38 15.21
N LEU A 95 -10.44 -0.27 16.51
CA LEU A 95 -11.53 0.57 17.04
C LEU A 95 -11.32 2.05 16.70
N ASP A 96 -10.12 2.58 16.84
CA ASP A 96 -9.78 3.95 16.44
C ASP A 96 -9.96 4.19 14.94
N SER A 97 -9.66 3.20 14.11
CA SER A 97 -9.90 3.29 12.67
C SER A 97 -11.39 3.37 12.34
N LEU A 98 -12.25 2.71 13.15
CA LEU A 98 -13.70 2.78 13.01
C LEU A 98 -14.26 4.12 13.50
N VAL A 99 -13.68 4.68 14.57
CA VAL A 99 -14.00 6.04 15.04
C VAL A 99 -13.64 7.08 13.97
N LYS A 100 -12.44 6.99 13.39
CA LYS A 100 -12.00 7.88 12.29
C LYS A 100 -12.93 7.84 11.07
N ARG A 101 -13.56 6.70 10.82
CA ARG A 101 -14.52 6.48 9.73
C ARG A 101 -15.97 6.83 10.12
N ASN A 102 -16.19 7.33 11.34
CA ASN A 102 -17.51 7.69 11.86
C ASN A 102 -18.49 6.50 11.98
N PHE A 103 -17.97 5.27 12.10
CA PHE A 103 -18.81 4.09 12.34
C PHE A 103 -19.08 3.86 13.83
N VAL A 104 -18.22 4.39 14.70
CA VAL A 104 -18.20 4.16 16.15
C VAL A 104 -17.98 5.49 16.85
N ASN A 105 -18.67 5.71 17.97
CA ASN A 105 -18.50 6.87 18.83
C ASN A 105 -17.66 6.51 20.05
N LEU A 106 -16.69 7.35 20.38
CA LEU A 106 -15.94 7.22 21.62
C LEU A 106 -16.74 7.89 22.76
N ARG A 107 -17.03 7.14 23.82
CA ARG A 107 -17.72 7.63 25.02
C ARG A 107 -16.88 7.29 26.23
N VAL A 108 -16.77 8.22 27.18
CA VAL A 108 -16.16 7.93 28.48
C VAL A 108 -17.28 7.61 29.47
N SER A 109 -17.21 6.45 30.11
CA SER A 109 -18.14 6.05 31.16
C SER A 109 -18.02 6.93 32.40
N LYS A 110 -19.04 6.89 33.26
CA LYS A 110 -19.00 7.59 34.56
C LYS A 110 -17.89 7.08 35.49
N SER A 111 -17.36 5.87 35.25
CA SER A 111 -16.23 5.30 35.98
C SER A 111 -14.86 5.63 35.36
N GLY A 112 -14.82 6.41 34.27
CA GLY A 112 -13.59 6.81 33.58
C GLY A 112 -13.08 5.81 32.53
N ALA A 113 -13.75 4.67 32.34
CA ALA A 113 -13.41 3.73 31.29
C ALA A 113 -13.81 4.25 29.89
N VAL A 114 -12.96 4.02 28.90
CA VAL A 114 -13.22 4.34 27.48
C VAL A 114 -14.08 3.25 26.87
N LEU A 115 -15.21 3.66 26.31
CA LEU A 115 -16.22 2.83 25.67
C LEU A 115 -16.36 3.24 24.21
N TYR A 116 -16.45 2.25 23.33
CA TYR A 116 -16.69 2.41 21.91
C TYR A 116 -18.15 2.02 21.63
N ASP A 117 -18.96 3.01 21.34
CA ASP A 117 -20.41 2.91 21.12
C ASP A 117 -20.70 2.77 19.62
N PHE A 118 -21.46 1.74 19.24
CA PHE A 118 -21.84 1.42 17.86
C PHE A 118 -23.28 1.90 17.61
N PRO A 119 -23.47 3.16 17.16
CA PRO A 119 -24.81 3.77 17.08
C PRO A 119 -25.75 3.13 16.06
N ARG A 120 -25.24 2.30 15.14
CA ARG A 120 -26.06 1.57 14.16
C ARG A 120 -26.60 0.22 14.66
N ILE A 121 -26.17 -0.21 15.85
CA ILE A 121 -26.49 -1.54 16.41
C ILE A 121 -27.25 -1.41 17.74
N ALA A 122 -27.05 -0.30 18.47
CA ALA A 122 -27.71 0.02 19.73
C ALA A 122 -29.20 0.40 19.58
#